data_AF-A0A2V7MY72-F1
#
_entry.id   AF-A0A2V7MY72-F1
#
_cell.length_a   1.000
_cell.length_b   1.000
_cell.length_c   1.000
_cell.angle_alpha   90.00
_cell.angle_beta   90.00
_cell.angle_gamma   90.00
#
_symmetry.space_group_name_H-M   'P 1'
#
loop_
_entity.id
_entity.type
_entity.pdbx_description
1 polymer ?
#
loop_
_entity_poly.entity_id
_entity_poly.type
_entity_poly.pdbx_seq_one_letter_code
_entity_poly.pdbx_strand_id
1 'polypeptide(L)'
;MKKQSRSRLVRRRGISRIDQPSTRTHGWFVRAGFHTRPDGTSAPRHRKFFGDVSYGGKRRGLKAAARYLAIVTRLRRKRVRTVRRAA
;
A
#
# COMPACT_ATOMS: atom_id res chain seq x y z
N MET A 1 -2.26 2.10 26.03
CA MET A 1 -2.76 2.09 24.63
C MET A 1 -1.96 1.07 23.82
N LYS A 2 -2.49 -0.14 23.57
CA LYS A 2 -1.74 -1.23 22.91
C LYS A 2 -1.62 -0.97 21.40
N LYS A 3 -0.48 -0.45 20.93
CA LYS A 3 -0.13 -0.44 19.50
C LYS A 3 0.15 -1.88 19.06
N GLN A 4 -0.84 -2.51 18.43
CA GLN A 4 -0.70 -3.87 17.89
C GLN A 4 0.42 -3.92 16.84
N SER A 5 1.57 -4.49 17.22
CA SER A 5 2.62 -4.93 16.33
C SER A 5 2.07 -6.10 15.50
N ARG A 6 1.41 -5.79 14.37
CA ARG A 6 0.94 -6.85 13.48
C ARG A 6 2.14 -7.48 12.78
N SER A 7 2.41 -8.69 13.28
CA SER A 7 3.29 -9.74 12.80
C SER A 7 3.50 -9.76 11.29
N ARG A 8 4.68 -10.27 10.94
CA ARG A 8 5.28 -10.46 9.62
C ARG A 8 4.45 -11.44 8.77
N LEU A 9 3.17 -11.16 8.51
CA LEU A 9 2.35 -11.88 7.55
C LEU A 9 3.04 -11.76 6.19
N VAL A 10 3.37 -12.92 5.60
CA VAL A 10 4.01 -13.10 4.29
C VAL A 10 3.41 -12.11 3.28
N ARG A 11 4.11 -10.97 3.12
CA ARG A 11 3.52 -9.76 2.54
C ARG A 11 3.42 -9.94 1.04
N ARG A 12 2.21 -10.03 0.49
CA ARG A 12 1.96 -9.45 -0.84
C ARG A 12 2.43 -8.00 -0.76
N ARG A 13 3.61 -7.72 -1.33
CA ARG A 13 4.39 -6.49 -1.09
C ARG A 13 3.51 -5.26 -1.31
N GLY A 14 3.02 -4.67 -0.21
CA GLY A 14 2.29 -3.42 -0.23
C GLY A 14 0.76 -3.48 -0.34
N ILE A 15 0.10 -4.64 -0.29
CA ILE A 15 -1.37 -4.72 -0.19
C ILE A 15 -1.74 -5.53 1.06
N SER A 16 -2.58 -4.96 1.91
CA SER A 16 -3.09 -5.60 3.14
C SER A 16 -4.61 -5.60 3.11
N ARG A 17 -5.23 -6.71 3.54
CA ARG A 17 -6.67 -6.75 3.74
C ARG A 17 -7.02 -6.08 5.07
N ILE A 18 -8.07 -5.27 5.08
CA ILE A 18 -8.70 -4.73 6.29
C ILE A 18 -10.10 -5.33 6.34
N ASP A 19 -10.33 -6.14 7.37
CA ASP A 19 -11.65 -6.62 7.73
C ASP A 19 -11.85 -6.23 9.19
N GLN A 20 -12.52 -5.09 9.39
CA GLN A 20 -12.85 -4.58 10.72
C GLN A 20 -14.37 -4.67 10.92
N PRO A 21 -14.87 -5.82 11.42
CA PRO A 21 -16.31 -6.06 11.55
C PRO A 21 -16.99 -5.08 12.51
N SER A 22 -16.31 -4.65 13.56
CA SER A 22 -16.85 -3.69 14.54
C SER A 22 -17.20 -2.32 13.96
N THR A 23 -16.56 -1.91 12.87
CA THR A 23 -16.85 -0.64 12.18
C THR A 23 -17.36 -0.88 10.76
N ARG A 24 -17.78 -2.11 10.43
CA ARG A 24 -18.23 -2.55 9.10
C ARG A 24 -17.28 -2.12 7.97
N THR A 25 -16.00 -1.97 8.30
CA THR A 25 -15.00 -1.44 7.39
C THR A 25 -14.27 -2.62 6.76
N HIS A 26 -14.65 -2.91 5.52
CA HIS A 26 -14.09 -3.98 4.71
C HIS A 26 -13.39 -3.37 3.51
N GLY A 27 -12.16 -3.78 3.22
CA GLY A 27 -11.44 -3.25 2.08
C GLY A 27 -9.99 -3.68 1.98
N TRP A 28 -9.31 -3.15 0.98
CA TRP A 28 -7.89 -3.38 0.73
C TRP A 28 -7.10 -2.10 0.95
N PHE A 29 -5.98 -2.19 1.64
CA PHE A 29 -5.11 -1.06 1.92
C PHE A 29 -3.78 -1.24 1.22
N VAL A 30 -3.40 -0.24 0.43
CA VAL A 30 -2.14 -0.21 -0.31
C VAL A 30 -1.13 0.68 0.40
N ARG A 31 0.09 0.18 0.58
CA ARG A 31 1.28 0.91 1.05
C ARG A 31 2.44 0.65 0.11
N ALA A 32 2.99 1.69 -0.50
CA ALA A 32 4.10 1.55 -1.44
C ALA A 32 5.12 2.70 -1.35
N GLY A 33 6.30 2.49 -1.94
CA GLY A 33 7.35 3.50 -2.00
C GLY A 33 7.89 3.87 -0.62
N PHE A 34 8.22 2.87 0.20
CA PHE A 34 8.88 3.11 1.49
C PHE A 34 10.19 3.85 1.27
N HIS A 35 10.41 4.91 2.06
CA HIS A 35 11.67 5.62 2.14
C HIS A 35 12.13 5.63 3.59
N THR A 36 13.44 5.49 3.78
CA THR A 36 14.08 5.70 5.07
C THR A 36 14.25 7.20 5.25
N ARG A 37 13.82 7.71 6.39
CA ARG A 37 14.04 9.08 6.82
C ARG A 37 15.42 9.21 7.47
N PRO A 38 15.93 10.43 7.66
CA PRO A 38 17.20 10.66 8.35
C PRO A 38 17.23 10.10 9.79
N ASP A 39 16.06 10.06 10.44
CA ASP A 39 15.86 9.50 11.79
C ASP A 39 15.85 7.95 11.84
N GLY A 40 16.15 7.27 10.73
CA GLY A 40 16.14 5.81 10.63
C GLY A 40 14.75 5.18 10.47
N THR A 41 13.66 5.96 10.56
CA THR A 41 12.30 5.42 10.41
C THR A 41 11.93 5.23 8.95
N SER A 42 11.08 4.23 8.65
CA SER A 42 10.62 3.95 7.28
C SER A 42 9.14 4.28 7.11
N ALA A 43 8.84 5.18 6.17
CA ALA A 43 7.47 5.62 5.88
C ALA A 43 7.07 5.33 4.41
N PRO A 44 5.88 4.76 4.16
CA PRO A 44 5.38 4.59 2.80
C PRO A 44 5.02 5.95 2.19
N ARG A 45 5.50 6.22 0.98
CA ARG A 45 5.13 7.42 0.20
C ARG A 45 3.70 7.38 -0.31
N HIS A 46 3.19 6.19 -0.63
CA HIS A 46 1.85 6.03 -1.17
C HIS A 46 1.01 5.19 -0.23
N ARG A 47 -0.13 5.74 0.18
CA ARG A 47 -1.14 5.09 1.01
C ARG A 47 -2.51 5.29 0.37
N LYS A 48 -3.29 4.23 0.20
CA LYS A 48 -4.67 4.33 -0.28
C LYS A 48 -5.52 3.17 0.22
N PHE A 49 -6.76 3.46 0.61
CA PHE A 49 -7.75 2.47 0.99
C PHE A 49 -8.78 2.26 -0.12
N PHE A 50 -9.15 1.00 -0.34
CA PHE A 50 -10.09 0.53 -1.34
C PHE A 50 -11.19 -0.24 -0.62
N GLY A 51 -12.23 0.46 -0.18
CA GLY A 51 -13.36 -0.14 0.53
C GLY A 51 -14.16 -1.07 -0.38
N ASP A 52 -14.58 -2.21 0.14
CA ASP A 52 -15.37 -3.17 -0.62
C ASP A 52 -16.69 -2.57 -1.08
N VAL A 53 -17.37 -1.77 -0.24
CA VAL A 53 -18.62 -1.10 -0.61
C VAL A 53 -18.41 -0.17 -1.81
N SER A 54 -17.39 0.69 -1.77
CA SER A 54 -17.14 1.68 -2.82
C SER A 54 -16.59 1.06 -4.11
N TYR A 55 -15.95 -0.11 -4.06
CA TYR A 55 -15.28 -0.72 -5.20
C TYR A 55 -15.98 -1.99 -5.72
N GLY A 56 -17.18 -2.32 -5.24
CA GLY A 56 -17.98 -3.45 -5.76
C GLY A 56 -17.54 -4.82 -5.23
N GLY A 57 -17.16 -4.87 -3.96
CA GLY A 57 -16.83 -6.08 -3.22
C GLY A 57 -15.35 -6.45 -3.23
N LYS A 58 -15.02 -7.49 -2.44
CA LYS A 58 -13.65 -7.94 -2.18
C LYS A 58 -12.80 -8.16 -3.43
N ARG A 59 -13.34 -8.80 -4.47
CA ARG A 59 -12.59 -9.10 -5.71
C ARG A 59 -12.27 -7.83 -6.50
N ARG A 60 -13.26 -6.95 -6.68
CA ARG A 60 -13.08 -5.71 -7.44
C ARG A 60 -12.21 -4.72 -6.68
N GLY A 61 -12.35 -4.65 -5.35
CA GLY A 61 -11.45 -3.89 -4.47
C GLY A 61 -10.00 -4.37 -4.56
N LEU A 62 -9.75 -5.68 -4.58
CA LEU A 62 -8.39 -6.22 -4.76
C LEU A 62 -7.81 -5.83 -6.14
N LYS A 63 -8.62 -5.91 -7.20
CA LYS A 63 -8.20 -5.52 -8.56
C LYS A 63 -7.83 -4.03 -8.61
N ALA A 64 -8.62 -3.16 -7.98
CA ALA A 64 -8.33 -1.73 -7.89
C ALA A 64 -7.05 -1.45 -7.09
N ALA A 65 -6.88 -2.10 -5.94
CA ALA A 65 -5.68 -2.01 -5.12
C ALA A 65 -4.41 -2.46 -5.87
N ALA A 66 -4.50 -3.58 -6.61
CA ALA A 66 -3.40 -4.10 -7.42
C ALA A 66 -3.02 -3.16 -8.57
N ARG A 67 -4.02 -2.62 -9.30
CA ARG A 67 -3.79 -1.62 -10.35
C ARG A 67 -3.10 -0.38 -9.81
N TYR A 68 -3.57 0.14 -8.67
CA TYR A 68 -2.94 1.29 -8.03
C TYR A 68 -1.49 1.00 -7.62
N LEU A 69 -1.22 -0.18 -7.04
CA LEU A 69 0.14 -0.60 -6.70
C LEU A 69 1.05 -0.66 -7.93
N ALA A 70 0.56 -1.17 -9.06
CA ALA A 70 1.31 -1.22 -10.32
C ALA A 70 1.67 0.18 -10.83
N ILE A 71 0.74 1.14 -10.75
CA ILE A 71 0.97 2.53 -11.16
C ILE A 71 2.07 3.16 -10.30
N VAL A 72 1.91 3.13 -8.97
CA VAL A 72 2.88 3.79 -8.07
C VAL A 72 4.26 3.12 -8.09
N THR A 73 4.33 1.81 -8.33
CA THR A 73 5.62 1.11 -8.49
C THR A 73 6.28 1.42 -9.83
N ARG A 74 5.52 1.51 -10.93
CA ARG A 74 6.05 1.91 -12.25
C ARG A 74 6.57 3.34 -12.25
N LEU A 75 5.87 4.27 -11.61
CA LEU A 75 6.32 5.65 -11.43
C LEU A 75 7.68 5.71 -10.73
N ARG A 76 7.89 4.90 -9.68
CA ARG A 76 9.18 4.80 -9.00
C ARG A 76 10.29 4.32 -9.95
N ARG A 77 10.04 3.27 -10.74
CA ARG A 77 11.04 2.73 -11.69
C ARG A 77 11.47 3.76 -12.74
N LYS A 78 10.52 4.56 -13.26
CA LYS A 78 10.83 5.68 -14.17
C LYS A 78 11.72 6.74 -13.50
N ARG A 79 11.35 7.19 -12.30
CA ARG A 79 12.11 8.22 -11.57
C ARG A 79 13.56 7.80 -11.29
N VAL A 80 13.77 6.55 -10.86
CA VAL A 80 15.13 6.01 -10.62
C VAL A 80 15.96 6.00 -11.91
N ARG A 81 15.33 5.66 -13.05
CA ARG A 81 16.02 5.65 -14.35
C ARG A 81 16.40 7.04 -14.84
N THR A 82 15.57 8.05 -14.61
CA THR A 82 15.89 9.44 -14.98
C THR A 82 17.04 9.99 -14.14
N VAL A 83 17.04 9.77 -12.82
CA VAL A 83 18.13 10.23 -11.93
C VAL A 83 19.47 9.62 -12.34
N ARG A 84 19.51 8.32 -12.69
CA ARG A 84 20.73 7.64 -13.14
C ARG A 84 21.26 8.07 -14.50
N ARG A 85 20.47 8.78 -15.32
CA ARG A 85 20.91 9.31 -16.63
C ARG A 85 21.42 10.74 -16.55
N ALA A 86 21.16 11.42 -15.43
CA ALA A 86 21.53 12.82 -15.21
C ALA A 86 22.73 12.98 -14.26
N ALA A 87 23.34 11.87 -13.85
CA ALA A 87 24.56 11.77 -13.06
C ALA A 87 25.60 11.01 -13.88
#